data_AF-A0AAW2EKU0-F1
#
_entry.id   AF-A0AAW2EKU0-F1
#
_cell.length_a   1.000
_cell.length_b   1.000
_cell.length_c   1.000
_cell.angle_alpha   90.00
_cell.angle_beta   90.00
_cell.angle_gamma   90.00
#
_symmetry.space_group_name_H-M   'P 1'
#
loop_
_entity.id
_entity.type
_entity.pdbx_description
1 polymer ?
#
loop_
_entity_poly.entity_id
_entity_poly.type
_entity_poly.pdbx_seq_one_letter_code
_entity_poly.pdbx_strand_id
1 'polypeptide(L)'
;MAELNDTVQTSVTKSAKQKEKIYAAVFLSAVGSISALTGFARALAATRKQDPKHFGDGVSGVKGIPETGASLALRALGWGTFYAVTGCSLLFYAIWKISGATNSEEFRLKMGSLLPKIPKNDPPQSRTEFKGLTDLLTYISEDWNQNKEE
;
A
#
# COMPACT_ATOMS: atom_id res chain seq x y z
N MET A 1 39.91 10.16 -21.22
CA MET A 1 39.77 10.74 -19.86
C MET A 1 38.31 11.04 -19.49
N ALA A 2 37.42 11.42 -20.41
CA ALA A 2 36.02 11.78 -20.10
C ALA A 2 35.09 10.58 -19.79
N GLU A 3 35.25 9.45 -20.48
CA GLU A 3 34.36 8.27 -20.38
C GLU A 3 34.44 7.54 -19.01
N LEU A 4 35.57 7.68 -18.33
CA LEU A 4 35.82 7.09 -17.01
C LEU A 4 35.17 7.89 -15.87
N ASN A 5 34.96 9.20 -16.07
CA ASN A 5 34.29 10.05 -15.08
C ASN A 5 32.76 9.89 -15.11
N ASP A 6 32.17 9.62 -16.28
CA ASP A 6 30.72 9.37 -16.42
C ASP A 6 30.29 8.03 -15.85
N THR A 7 31.09 6.97 -16.03
CA THR A 7 30.81 5.64 -15.47
C THR A 7 30.93 5.63 -13.94
N VAL A 8 31.93 6.34 -13.39
CA VAL A 8 32.09 6.50 -11.93
C VAL A 8 30.97 7.35 -11.34
N GLN A 9 30.62 8.51 -11.93
CA GLN A 9 29.49 9.31 -11.45
C GLN A 9 28.16 8.53 -11.52
N THR A 10 27.86 7.85 -12.63
CA THR A 10 26.62 7.09 -12.78
C THR A 10 26.50 5.96 -11.75
N SER A 11 27.62 5.33 -11.38
CA SER A 11 27.68 4.28 -10.35
C SER A 11 27.49 4.83 -8.92
N VAL A 12 28.08 6.00 -8.62
CA VAL A 12 27.96 6.65 -7.32
C VAL A 12 26.56 7.22 -7.12
N THR A 13 25.97 7.86 -8.13
CA THR A 13 24.59 8.38 -8.06
C THR A 13 23.56 7.26 -8.00
N LYS A 14 23.78 6.11 -8.69
CA LYS A 14 22.95 4.90 -8.51
C LYS A 14 23.05 4.35 -7.09
N SER A 15 24.26 4.32 -6.52
CA SER A 15 24.50 3.81 -5.16
C SER A 15 23.86 4.71 -4.09
N ALA A 16 23.94 6.03 -4.23
CA ALA A 16 23.27 6.99 -3.34
C ALA A 16 21.74 6.87 -3.42
N LYS A 17 21.16 6.86 -4.63
CA LYS A 17 19.71 6.64 -4.83
C LYS A 17 19.23 5.29 -4.30
N GLN A 18 20.06 4.23 -4.39
CA GLN A 18 19.69 2.94 -3.81
C GLN A 18 19.69 2.98 -2.29
N LYS A 19 20.66 3.64 -1.66
CA LYS A 19 20.67 3.83 -0.21
C LYS A 19 19.42 4.58 0.24
N GLU A 20 19.07 5.69 -0.39
CA GLU A 20 17.84 6.44 -0.08
C GLU A 20 16.56 5.59 -0.23
N LYS A 21 16.46 4.79 -1.30
CA LYS A 21 15.34 3.86 -1.50
C LYS A 21 15.28 2.79 -0.41
N ILE A 22 16.42 2.28 0.03
CA ILE A 22 16.50 1.30 1.13
C ILE A 22 16.05 1.96 2.44
N TYR A 23 16.52 3.17 2.75
CA TYR A 23 16.06 3.91 3.93
C TYR A 23 14.55 4.19 3.89
N ALA A 24 14.03 4.63 2.74
CA ALA A 24 12.60 4.84 2.55
C ALA A 24 11.79 3.53 2.71
N ALA A 25 12.28 2.42 2.16
CA ALA A 25 11.63 1.11 2.29
C ALA A 25 11.62 0.62 3.74
N VAL A 26 12.74 0.76 4.45
CA VAL A 26 12.84 0.41 5.88
C VAL A 26 11.86 1.27 6.69
N PHE A 27 11.86 2.59 6.47
CA PHE A 27 10.94 3.50 7.16
C PHE A 27 9.46 3.15 6.91
N LEU A 28 9.07 2.93 5.65
CA LEU A 28 7.71 2.57 5.28
C LEU A 28 7.29 1.22 5.88
N SER A 29 8.19 0.22 5.86
CA SER A 29 7.92 -1.10 6.45
C SER A 29 7.78 -1.04 7.97
N ALA A 30 8.56 -0.19 8.64
CA ALA A 30 8.48 0.04 10.08
C ALA A 30 7.15 0.72 10.46
N VAL A 31 6.79 1.83 9.79
CA VAL A 31 5.53 2.52 10.11
C VAL A 31 4.31 1.67 9.74
N GLY A 32 4.38 0.91 8.64
CA GLY A 32 3.32 0.00 8.22
C GLY A 32 3.10 -1.14 9.21
N SER A 33 4.18 -1.78 9.68
CA SER A 33 4.09 -2.85 10.68
C SER A 33 3.57 -2.34 12.03
N ILE A 34 4.04 -1.17 12.49
CA ILE A 34 3.54 -0.54 13.72
C ILE A 34 2.05 -0.22 13.60
N SER A 35 1.60 0.32 12.45
CA SER A 35 0.19 0.61 12.20
C SER A 35 -0.68 -0.65 12.22
N ALA A 36 -0.24 -1.71 11.52
CA ALA A 36 -0.96 -2.98 11.50
C ALA A 36 -1.07 -3.62 12.90
N LEU A 37 0.02 -3.64 13.66
CA LEU A 37 0.02 -4.14 15.04
C LEU A 37 -0.88 -3.31 15.96
N THR A 38 -0.84 -1.99 15.84
CA THR A 38 -1.68 -1.08 16.63
C THR A 38 -3.16 -1.24 16.30
N GLY A 39 -3.50 -1.36 15.02
CA GLY A 39 -4.87 -1.61 14.56
C GLY A 39 -5.41 -2.96 15.04
N PHE A 40 -4.60 -4.01 14.91
CA PHE A 40 -4.94 -5.35 15.37
C PHE A 40 -5.09 -5.42 16.90
N ALA A 41 -4.17 -4.79 17.64
CA ALA A 41 -4.24 -4.70 19.10
C ALA A 41 -5.49 -3.94 19.57
N ARG A 42 -5.85 -2.84 18.88
CA ARG A 42 -7.11 -2.12 19.15
C ARG A 42 -8.33 -2.98 18.87
N ALA A 43 -8.35 -3.72 17.76
CA ALA A 43 -9.44 -4.63 17.44
C ALA A 43 -9.61 -5.69 18.54
N LEU A 44 -8.51 -6.33 18.96
CA LEU A 44 -8.53 -7.29 20.07
C LEU A 44 -9.02 -6.66 21.38
N ALA A 45 -8.57 -5.44 21.70
CA ALA A 45 -9.01 -4.74 22.91
C ALA A 45 -10.51 -4.37 22.84
N ALA A 46 -11.02 -3.98 21.67
CA ALA A 46 -12.43 -3.68 21.46
C ALA A 46 -13.29 -4.94 21.64
N THR A 47 -12.89 -6.06 21.03
CA THR A 47 -13.58 -7.35 21.20
C THR A 47 -13.55 -7.83 22.65
N ARG A 48 -12.42 -7.67 23.35
CA ARG A 48 -12.32 -7.98 24.80
C ARG A 48 -13.27 -7.16 25.66
N LYS A 49 -13.52 -5.90 25.30
CA LYS A 49 -14.43 -5.02 26.05
C LYS A 49 -15.90 -5.36 25.79
N GLN A 50 -16.24 -5.83 24.59
CA GLN A 50 -17.60 -6.27 24.27
C GLN A 50 -17.95 -7.60 24.96
N ASP A 51 -17.04 -8.59 24.92
CA ASP A 51 -17.32 -9.94 25.42
C ASP A 51 -16.18 -10.49 26.31
N PRO A 52 -16.01 -9.99 27.54
CA PRO A 52 -14.93 -10.43 28.43
C PRO A 52 -15.07 -11.89 28.86
N LYS A 53 -16.31 -12.38 29.03
CA LYS A 53 -16.59 -13.75 29.49
C LYS A 53 -16.27 -14.80 28.43
N HIS A 54 -16.75 -14.61 27.20
CA HIS A 54 -16.54 -15.55 26.09
C HIS A 54 -15.13 -15.44 25.47
N PHE A 55 -14.48 -14.27 25.57
CA PHE A 55 -13.10 -14.11 25.14
C PHE A 55 -12.13 -14.89 26.03
N GLY A 56 -12.36 -14.92 27.35
CA GLY A 56 -11.56 -15.70 28.30
C GLY A 56 -11.59 -17.20 27.99
N ASP A 57 -12.78 -17.76 27.74
CA ASP A 57 -12.95 -19.18 27.38
C ASP A 57 -12.22 -19.55 26.07
N GLY A 58 -12.20 -18.64 25.10
CA GLY A 58 -11.49 -18.81 23.83
C GLY A 58 -9.95 -18.76 23.93
N VAL A 59 -9.42 -18.04 24.93
CA VAL A 59 -7.97 -17.89 25.19
C VAL A 59 -7.44 -18.94 26.15
N SER A 60 -8.19 -19.28 27.20
CA SER A 60 -7.78 -20.20 28.26
C SER A 60 -8.01 -21.69 27.92
N GLY A 61 -8.77 -21.99 26.87
CA GLY A 61 -9.06 -23.35 26.45
C GLY A 61 -10.13 -24.02 27.30
N VAL A 62 -11.14 -24.60 26.64
CA VAL A 62 -12.18 -25.37 27.31
C VAL A 62 -11.62 -26.72 27.73
N LYS A 63 -11.83 -27.11 28.99
CA LYS A 63 -11.40 -28.39 29.57
C LYS A 63 -11.89 -29.56 28.71
N GLY A 64 -10.97 -30.22 27.99
CA GLY A 64 -11.26 -31.37 27.12
C GLY A 64 -10.90 -31.18 25.64
N ILE A 65 -10.54 -29.98 25.20
CA ILE A 65 -9.99 -29.73 23.86
C ILE A 65 -8.49 -29.37 24.01
N PRO A 66 -7.59 -30.04 23.28
CA PRO A 66 -6.13 -29.83 23.43
C PRO A 66 -5.66 -28.45 22.93
N GLU A 67 -6.49 -27.74 22.17
CA GLU A 67 -6.18 -26.48 21.50
C GLU A 67 -7.22 -25.40 21.87
N THR A 68 -6.78 -24.17 22.07
CA THR A 68 -7.68 -23.05 22.37
C THR A 68 -8.27 -22.50 21.07
N GLY A 69 -9.50 -21.96 21.08
CA GLY A 69 -10.10 -21.37 19.88
C GLY A 69 -9.23 -20.25 19.29
N ALA A 70 -8.51 -19.53 20.15
CA ALA A 70 -7.52 -18.54 19.77
C ALA A 70 -6.29 -19.13 19.06
N SER A 71 -5.75 -20.28 19.50
CA SER A 71 -4.60 -20.91 18.83
C SER A 71 -4.96 -21.38 17.41
N LEU A 72 -6.17 -21.93 17.26
CA LEU A 72 -6.70 -22.36 15.96
C LEU A 72 -6.89 -21.16 15.00
N ALA A 73 -7.48 -20.07 15.50
CA ALA A 73 -7.70 -18.85 14.72
C ALA A 73 -6.40 -18.16 14.30
N LEU A 74 -5.40 -18.11 15.19
CA LEU A 74 -4.08 -17.54 14.88
C LEU A 74 -3.35 -18.34 13.80
N ARG A 75 -3.45 -19.68 13.82
CA ARG A 75 -2.87 -20.52 12.78
C ARG A 75 -3.58 -20.32 11.44
N ALA A 76 -4.92 -20.26 11.44
CA ALA A 76 -5.70 -19.98 10.24
C ALA A 76 -5.36 -18.58 9.66
N LEU A 77 -5.26 -17.56 10.51
CA LEU A 77 -4.89 -16.20 10.13
C LEU A 77 -3.46 -16.13 9.56
N GLY A 78 -2.52 -16.87 10.16
CA GLY A 78 -1.14 -16.95 9.70
C GLY A 78 -1.03 -17.57 8.31
N TRP A 79 -1.62 -18.76 8.10
CA TRP A 79 -1.62 -19.43 6.80
C TRP A 79 -2.41 -18.66 5.74
N GLY A 80 -3.51 -18.00 6.13
CA GLY A 80 -4.29 -17.14 5.25
C GLY A 80 -3.51 -15.92 4.77
N THR A 81 -2.79 -15.24 5.67
CA THR A 81 -1.93 -14.09 5.31
C THR A 81 -0.78 -14.54 4.41
N PHE A 82 -0.16 -15.69 4.70
CA PHE A 82 0.90 -16.25 3.87
C PHE A 82 0.39 -16.55 2.45
N TYR A 83 -0.74 -17.25 2.33
CA TYR A 83 -1.34 -17.55 1.03
C TYR A 83 -1.77 -16.28 0.28
N ALA A 84 -2.32 -15.28 0.98
CA ALA A 84 -2.68 -14.01 0.38
C ALA A 84 -1.45 -13.29 -0.20
N VAL A 85 -0.36 -13.19 0.57
CA VAL A 85 0.88 -12.54 0.11
C VAL A 85 1.52 -13.31 -1.04
N THR A 86 1.62 -14.64 -0.93
CA THR A 86 2.20 -15.49 -1.97
C THR A 86 1.35 -15.48 -3.23
N GLY A 87 0.03 -15.66 -3.11
CA GLY A 87 -0.90 -15.68 -4.23
C GLY A 87 -0.95 -14.32 -4.95
N CYS A 88 -1.03 -13.23 -4.20
CA CYS A 88 -1.00 -11.88 -4.76
C CYS A 88 0.33 -11.62 -5.50
N SER A 89 1.46 -12.01 -4.89
CA SER A 89 2.78 -11.89 -5.53
C SER A 89 2.89 -12.73 -6.81
N LEU A 90 2.37 -13.96 -6.82
CA LEU A 90 2.35 -14.82 -8.00
C LEU A 90 1.46 -14.25 -9.11
N LEU A 91 0.28 -13.72 -8.76
CA LEU A 91 -0.63 -13.10 -9.74
C LEU A 91 -0.01 -11.87 -10.36
N PHE A 92 0.58 -10.96 -9.57
CA PHE A 92 1.28 -9.80 -10.11
C PHE A 92 2.49 -10.19 -10.95
N TYR A 93 3.23 -11.23 -10.55
CA TYR A 93 4.33 -11.76 -11.35
C TYR A 93 3.85 -12.40 -12.66
N ALA A 94 2.72 -13.12 -12.64
CA ALA A 94 2.11 -13.70 -13.83
C ALA A 94 1.65 -12.60 -14.80
N ILE A 95 1.01 -11.54 -14.29
CA ILE A 95 0.62 -10.36 -15.09
C ILE A 95 1.87 -9.69 -15.69
N TRP A 96 2.94 -9.53 -14.91
CA TRP A 96 4.23 -9.03 -15.43
C TRP A 96 4.73 -9.91 -16.57
N LYS A 97 4.78 -11.24 -16.36
CA LYS A 97 5.27 -12.21 -17.34
C LYS A 97 4.45 -12.21 -18.63
N ILE A 98 3.14 -12.07 -18.54
CA ILE A 98 2.23 -12.01 -19.70
C ILE A 98 2.33 -10.66 -20.40
N SER A 99 2.57 -9.57 -19.67
CA SER A 99 2.68 -8.23 -20.25
C SER A 99 3.92 -8.03 -21.12
N GLY A 100 4.94 -8.89 -21.02
CA GLY A 100 6.17 -8.80 -21.84
C GLY A 100 7.00 -7.53 -21.63
N ALA A 101 6.66 -6.73 -20.61
CA ALA A 101 7.33 -5.47 -20.32
C ALA A 101 8.62 -5.74 -19.54
N THR A 102 9.73 -5.22 -20.04
CA THR A 102 11.03 -5.35 -19.37
C THR A 102 11.25 -4.29 -18.30
N ASN A 103 10.44 -3.22 -18.34
CA ASN A 103 10.53 -2.08 -17.45
C ASN A 103 9.12 -1.61 -17.03
N SER A 104 8.99 -1.06 -15.81
CA SER A 104 7.71 -0.57 -15.27
C SER A 104 7.12 0.58 -16.11
N GLU A 105 7.97 1.37 -16.76
CA GLU A 105 7.54 2.41 -17.70
C GLU A 105 6.90 1.80 -18.96
N GLU A 106 7.47 0.73 -19.48
CA GLU A 106 6.98 0.03 -20.66
C GLU A 106 5.66 -0.69 -20.37
N PHE A 107 5.52 -1.27 -19.17
CA PHE A 107 4.27 -1.84 -18.67
C PHE A 107 3.17 -0.78 -18.62
N ARG A 108 3.46 0.37 -18.02
CA ARG A 108 2.50 1.49 -17.90
C ARG A 108 2.08 2.01 -19.27
N LEU A 109 3.00 2.12 -20.22
CA LEU A 109 2.70 2.60 -21.57
C LEU A 109 1.86 1.57 -22.35
N LYS A 110 2.20 0.28 -22.31
CA LYS A 110 1.43 -0.79 -22.97
C LYS A 110 0.03 -0.94 -22.37
N MET A 111 -0.09 -0.97 -21.04
CA MET A 111 -1.41 -0.99 -20.38
C MET A 111 -2.19 0.29 -20.62
N GLY A 112 -1.53 1.44 -20.66
CA GLY A 112 -2.14 2.73 -21.01
C GLY A 112 -2.66 2.78 -22.45
N SER A 113 -2.05 2.04 -23.39
CA SER A 113 -2.52 1.92 -24.78
C SER A 113 -3.61 0.88 -24.98
N LEU A 114 -3.70 -0.12 -24.10
CA LEU A 114 -4.76 -1.14 -24.13
C LEU A 114 -6.10 -0.60 -23.61
N LEU A 115 -6.06 0.40 -22.73
CA LEU A 115 -7.26 1.05 -22.21
C LEU A 115 -7.73 2.14 -23.19
N PRO A 116 -9.04 2.23 -23.47
CA PRO A 116 -9.58 3.29 -24.31
C PRO A 116 -9.23 4.66 -23.70
N LYS A 117 -8.56 5.49 -24.50
CA LYS A 117 -8.12 6.81 -24.05
C LYS A 117 -9.34 7.69 -23.86
N ILE A 118 -9.62 8.07 -22.61
CA ILE A 118 -10.70 8.98 -22.28
C ILE A 118 -10.42 10.31 -23.03
N PRO A 119 -11.35 10.79 -23.85
CA PRO A 119 -11.18 12.06 -24.54
C PRO A 119 -10.97 13.17 -23.51
N LYS A 120 -9.99 14.03 -23.74
CA LYS A 120 -9.83 15.23 -22.91
C LYS A 120 -11.06 16.11 -23.10
N ASN A 121 -11.62 16.58 -22.00
CA ASN A 121 -12.75 17.51 -22.03
C ASN A 121 -12.23 18.88 -22.49
N ASP A 122 -12.60 19.28 -23.71
CA ASP A 122 -12.36 20.61 -24.27
C ASP A 122 -13.75 21.20 -24.63
N PRO A 123 -14.26 22.21 -23.91
CA PRO A 123 -13.62 22.98 -22.84
C PRO A 123 -13.59 22.25 -21.48
N PRO A 124 -12.59 22.52 -20.64
CA PRO A 124 -12.45 21.87 -19.33
C PRO A 124 -13.56 22.33 -18.37
N GLN A 125 -14.54 21.46 -18.11
CA GLN A 125 -15.58 21.73 -17.10
C GLN A 125 -15.09 21.63 -15.64
N SER A 126 -13.91 21.07 -15.36
CA SER A 126 -13.32 21.09 -14.00
C SER A 126 -11.79 20.99 -13.98
N ARG A 127 -11.16 21.55 -12.94
CA ARG A 127 -9.72 21.50 -12.69
C ARG A 127 -9.35 20.16 -12.04
N THR A 128 -9.07 19.12 -12.83
CA THR A 128 -8.68 17.79 -12.30
C THR A 128 -7.18 17.63 -12.05
N GLU A 129 -6.38 18.65 -12.35
CA GLU A 129 -4.93 18.65 -12.15
C GLU A 129 -4.53 19.59 -11.01
N PHE A 130 -4.27 19.00 -9.84
CA PHE A 130 -3.73 19.70 -8.67
C PHE A 130 -2.23 19.45 -8.56
N LYS A 131 -1.44 20.50 -8.29
CA LYS A 131 0.01 20.39 -8.07
C LYS A 131 0.37 19.60 -6.81
N GLY A 132 -0.56 19.48 -5.87
CA GLY A 132 -0.42 18.72 -4.63
C GLY A 132 -1.62 18.90 -3.71
N LEU A 133 -1.55 18.30 -2.53
CA LEU A 133 -2.61 18.39 -1.53
C LEU A 133 -2.92 19.84 -1.13
N THR A 134 -1.88 20.68 -1.03
CA THR A 134 -2.06 22.11 -0.72
C THR A 134 -2.89 22.83 -1.79
N ASP A 135 -2.61 22.58 -3.07
CA ASP A 135 -3.33 23.20 -4.19
C ASP A 135 -4.78 22.68 -4.27
N LEU A 136 -5.01 21.41 -3.93
CA LEU A 136 -6.35 20.85 -3.78
C LEU A 136 -7.11 21.49 -2.61
N LEU A 137 -6.47 21.61 -1.44
CA LEU A 137 -7.10 22.19 -0.25
C LEU A 137 -7.42 23.67 -0.45
N THR A 138 -6.52 24.42 -1.11
CA THR A 138 -6.79 25.82 -1.49
C THR A 138 -7.98 25.91 -2.44
N TYR A 139 -8.03 25.07 -3.47
CA TYR A 139 -9.17 25.05 -4.40
C TYR A 139 -10.49 24.75 -3.69
N ILE A 140 -10.54 23.73 -2.82
CA ILE A 140 -11.73 23.43 -2.03
C ILE A 140 -12.07 24.61 -1.11
N SER A 141 -11.10 25.24 -0.45
CA SER A 141 -11.40 26.39 0.41
C SER A 141 -11.98 27.59 -0.35
N GLU A 142 -11.49 27.83 -1.57
CA GLU A 142 -11.96 28.91 -2.44
C GLU A 142 -13.39 28.64 -2.95
N ASP A 143 -13.64 27.40 -3.39
CA ASP A 143 -14.94 26.94 -3.90
C ASP A 143 -16.01 27.00 -2.80
N TRP A 144 -15.68 26.60 -1.57
CA TRP A 144 -16.58 26.73 -0.42
C TRP A 144 -16.84 28.18 0.01
N ASN A 145 -15.89 29.10 -0.23
CA ASN A 145 -16.09 30.52 0.08
C ASN A 145 -17.01 31.20 -0.96
N GLN A 146 -16.83 30.90 -2.25
CA GLN A 146 -17.67 31.47 -3.32
C GLN A 146 -19.14 31.04 -3.21
N ASN A 147 -19.42 29.77 -2.85
CA ASN A 147 -20.79 29.27 -2.63
C ASN A 147 -21.51 29.88 -1.41
N LYS A 148 -20.83 30.70 -0.61
CA LYS A 148 -21.40 31.36 0.58
C LYS A 148 -21.71 32.84 0.37
N GLU A 149 -21.20 33.41 -0.72
CA GLU A 149 -21.37 34.82 -1.12
C GLU A 149 -22.46 35.00 -2.22
N GLU A 150 -23.04 33.89 -2.69
CA GLU A 150 -24.31 33.84 -3.46
C GLU A 150 -25.50 33.48 -2.55
#